data_AF-A0A1V4YTK7-F1
#
_entry.id   AF-A0A1V4YTK7-F1
#
_cell.length_a   1.000
_cell.length_b   1.000
_cell.length_c   1.000
_cell.angle_alpha   90.00
_cell.angle_beta   90.00
_cell.angle_gamma   90.00
#
_symmetry.space_group_name_H-M   'P 1'
#
loop_
_entity.id
_entity.type
_entity.pdbx_description
1 polymer ?
#
loop_
_entity_poly.entity_id
_entity_poly.type
_entity_poly.pdbx_seq_one_letter_code
_entity_poly.pdbx_strand_id
1 'polypeptide(L)'
;MLCIVYIIAIGSAMILGLILKLPLLPERPMRQSWTTSVIFPTAVLALGFTAMVSKLGYLTSANSDYLIALAIGVLTAIFSKFILERILPRPLQEESPDESQEVSP
;
A
#
# COMPACT_ATOMS: atom_id res chain seq x y z
N MET A 1 -12.38 20.27 6.89
CA MET A 1 -11.04 19.82 7.38
C MET A 1 -10.82 18.33 7.20
N LEU A 2 -11.74 17.44 7.58
CA LEU A 2 -11.58 15.98 7.48
C LEU A 2 -11.05 15.49 6.11
N CYS A 3 -11.60 15.97 4.99
CA CYS A 3 -11.15 15.54 3.65
C CYS A 3 -9.65 15.81 3.41
N ILE A 4 -9.10 16.90 3.93
CA ILE A 4 -7.68 17.25 3.79
C ILE A 4 -6.82 16.26 4.60
N VAL A 5 -7.28 15.88 5.79
CA VAL A 5 -6.60 14.92 6.66
C VAL A 5 -6.56 13.54 6.01
N TYR A 6 -7.63 13.12 5.34
CA TYR A 6 -7.66 11.90 4.53
C TYR A 6 -6.67 11.96 3.36
N ILE A 7 -6.64 13.07 2.61
CA ILE A 7 -5.71 13.23 1.48
C ILE A 7 -4.26 13.16 1.97
N ILE A 8 -3.94 13.77 3.11
CA ILE A 8 -2.60 13.72 3.71
C ILE A 8 -2.25 12.32 4.21
N ALA A 9 -3.19 11.61 4.84
CA ALA A 9 -2.97 10.23 5.28
C ALA A 9 -2.71 9.29 4.09
N ILE A 10 -3.53 9.39 3.04
CA ILE A 10 -3.36 8.60 1.80
C ILE A 10 -2.05 8.97 1.11
N GLY A 11 -1.78 10.27 0.95
CA GLY A 11 -0.56 10.76 0.30
C GLY A 11 0.70 10.30 1.02
N SER A 12 0.75 10.44 2.35
CA SER A 12 1.90 9.97 3.15
C SER A 12 2.07 8.46 3.10
N ALA A 13 0.98 7.69 3.16
CA ALA A 13 1.04 6.22 3.02
C ALA A 13 1.53 5.80 1.64
N MET A 14 1.09 6.48 0.57
CA MET A 14 1.55 6.20 -0.79
C MET A 14 3.02 6.55 -0.98
N ILE A 15 3.45 7.74 -0.53
CA ILE A 15 4.85 8.18 -0.63
C ILE A 15 5.77 7.20 0.11
N LEU A 16 5.41 6.80 1.34
CA LEU A 16 6.19 5.79 2.05
C LEU A 16 6.15 4.43 1.36
N GLY A 17 5.00 4.03 0.81
CA GLY A 17 4.88 2.81 0.01
C GLY A 17 5.84 2.80 -1.19
N LEU A 18 5.97 3.93 -1.90
CA LEU A 18 6.94 4.09 -2.99
C LEU A 18 8.38 4.00 -2.48
N ILE A 19 8.72 4.69 -1.38
CA ILE A 19 10.07 4.63 -0.77
C ILE A 19 10.42 3.19 -0.39
N LEU A 20 9.43 2.42 0.05
CA LEU A 20 9.56 1.01 0.42
C LEU A 20 9.71 0.06 -0.80
N LYS A 21 9.78 0.61 -2.03
CA LYS A 21 9.86 -0.09 -3.32
C LYS A 21 8.65 -0.98 -3.63
N LEU A 22 7.46 -0.61 -3.16
CA LEU A 22 6.24 -1.29 -3.60
C LEU A 22 5.88 -0.84 -5.03
N PRO A 23 5.50 -1.76 -5.94
CA PRO A 23 5.05 -1.41 -7.27
C PRO A 23 3.81 -0.50 -7.19
N LEU A 24 3.80 0.58 -7.96
CA LEU A 24 2.70 1.56 -7.94
C LEU A 24 1.38 0.92 -8.38
N LEU A 25 1.37 0.31 -9.57
CA LEU A 25 0.23 -0.40 -10.12
C LEU A 25 0.48 -1.91 -10.04
N PRO A 26 -0.59 -2.73 -9.87
CA PRO A 26 -0.47 -4.17 -10.04
C PRO A 26 0.00 -4.49 -11.47
N GLU A 27 1.13 -5.19 -11.58
CA GLU A 27 1.79 -5.53 -12.86
C GLU A 27 1.01 -6.58 -13.69
N ARG A 28 -0.01 -7.21 -13.09
CA ARG A 28 -0.79 -8.29 -13.70
C ARG A 28 -2.29 -8.05 -13.52
N PRO A 29 -3.15 -8.64 -14.37
CA PRO A 29 -4.59 -8.47 -14.26
C PRO A 29 -5.10 -8.90 -12.88
N MET A 30 -5.91 -8.02 -12.29
CA MET A 30 -6.38 -8.00 -10.90
C MET A 30 -6.97 -9.31 -10.34
N ARG A 31 -7.23 -10.30 -11.22
CA ARG A 31 -7.81 -11.61 -10.87
C ARG A 31 -6.77 -12.68 -10.54
N GLN A 32 -5.50 -12.49 -10.90
CA GLN A 32 -4.42 -13.49 -10.73
C GLN A 32 -3.21 -12.96 -9.95
N SER A 33 -3.26 -11.72 -9.47
CA SER A 33 -2.13 -11.05 -8.84
C SER A 33 -2.44 -10.69 -7.39
N TRP A 34 -1.98 -11.50 -6.46
CA TRP A 34 -1.79 -11.07 -5.06
C TRP A 34 -0.54 -10.18 -4.92
N THR A 35 -0.27 -9.35 -5.93
CA THR A 35 0.89 -8.46 -5.97
C THR A 35 0.59 -7.27 -5.07
N THR A 36 1.40 -7.12 -4.03
CA THR A 36 1.35 -6.01 -3.08
C THR A 36 1.66 -4.70 -3.81
N SER A 37 0.64 -3.89 -4.08
CA SER A 37 0.80 -2.58 -4.74
C SER A 37 0.56 -1.43 -3.78
N VAL A 38 1.05 -0.25 -4.17
CA VAL A 38 0.82 0.98 -3.39
C VAL A 38 -0.65 1.39 -3.43
N ILE A 39 -1.32 1.26 -4.58
CA ILE A 39 -2.75 1.56 -4.69
C ILE A 39 -3.57 0.55 -3.87
N PHE A 40 -3.31 -0.75 -4.05
CA PHE A 40 -4.04 -1.81 -3.37
C PHE A 40 -3.07 -2.79 -2.70
N PRO A 41 -3.17 -3.00 -1.38
CA PRO A 41 -4.22 -2.57 -0.44
C PRO A 41 -3.83 -1.36 0.45
N THR A 42 -2.64 -0.78 0.27
CA THR A 42 -2.10 0.28 1.16
C THR A 42 -3.03 1.49 1.27
N ALA A 43 -3.56 2.00 0.15
CA ALA A 43 -4.47 3.14 0.18
C ALA A 43 -5.81 2.83 0.88
N VAL A 44 -6.34 1.61 0.68
CA VAL A 44 -7.59 1.15 1.32
C VAL A 44 -7.40 1.04 2.82
N LEU A 45 -6.27 0.47 3.26
CA LEU A 45 -5.93 0.38 4.68
C LEU A 45 -5.77 1.76 5.31
N ALA A 46 -5.09 2.70 4.63
CA ALA A 46 -4.88 4.04 5.15
C ALA A 46 -6.23 4.75 5.37
N LEU A 47 -7.13 4.62 4.39
CA LEU A 47 -8.48 5.17 4.46
C LEU A 47 -9.29 4.55 5.61
N GLY A 48 -9.20 3.23 5.80
CA GLY A 48 -9.85 2.51 6.90
C GLY A 48 -9.31 2.89 8.28
N PHE A 49 -7.99 2.99 8.44
CA PHE A 49 -7.37 3.40 9.70
C PHE A 49 -7.71 4.85 10.05
N THR A 50 -7.64 5.77 9.08
CA THR A 50 -8.05 7.16 9.29
C THR A 50 -9.54 7.24 9.69
N ALA A 51 -10.41 6.41 9.10
CA ALA A 51 -11.82 6.34 9.48
C ALA A 51 -12.05 5.83 10.90
N MET A 52 -11.32 4.80 11.32
CA MET A 52 -11.38 4.31 12.71
C MET A 52 -10.96 5.40 13.70
N VAL A 53 -9.84 6.07 13.46
CA VAL A 53 -9.33 7.12 14.36
C VAL A 53 -10.26 8.33 14.38
N SER A 54 -10.89 8.66 13.25
CA SER A 54 -11.92 9.70 13.17
C SER A 54 -13.16 9.34 13.98
N LYS A 55 -13.64 8.09 13.91
CA LYS A 55 -14.78 7.63 14.71
C LYS A 55 -14.48 7.54 16.21
N LEU A 56 -13.23 7.33 16.57
CA LEU A 56 -12.76 7.26 17.96
C LEU A 56 -12.70 8.65 18.64
N GLY A 57 -12.94 9.73 17.89
CA GLY A 57 -13.01 11.10 18.42
C GLY A 57 -11.66 11.81 18.54
N TYR A 58 -10.56 11.16 18.16
CA TYR A 58 -9.20 11.72 18.21
C TYR A 58 -8.93 12.79 17.13
N LEU A 59 -9.72 12.84 16.04
CA LEU A 59 -9.71 13.98 15.12
C LEU A 59 -10.65 15.06 15.67
N THR A 60 -10.16 15.86 16.61
CA THR A 60 -10.95 16.86 17.34
C THR A 60 -10.81 18.28 16.73
N SER A 61 -10.51 18.40 15.43
CA SER A 61 -10.38 19.70 14.74
C SER A 61 -9.32 20.60 15.39
N ALA A 62 -8.19 20.00 15.78
CA ALA A 62 -7.03 20.71 16.31
C ALA A 62 -5.87 20.63 15.32
N ASN A 63 -4.88 21.52 15.45
CA ASN A 63 -3.67 21.52 14.60
C ASN A 63 -2.89 20.18 14.64
N SER A 64 -3.17 19.31 15.61
CA SER A 64 -2.60 17.97 15.76
C SER A 64 -3.14 16.93 14.76
N ASP A 65 -4.27 17.19 14.09
CA ASP A 65 -4.91 16.23 13.18
C ASP A 65 -3.98 15.80 12.03
N TYR A 66 -3.11 16.71 11.58
CA TYR A 66 -2.12 16.46 10.54
C TYR A 66 -1.01 15.49 11.00
N LEU A 67 -0.53 15.63 12.23
CA LEU A 67 0.49 14.75 12.81
C LEU A 67 -0.06 13.34 12.99
N ILE A 68 -1.32 13.23 13.42
CA ILE A 68 -2.01 11.95 13.59
C ILE A 68 -2.18 11.27 12.24
N ALA A 69 -2.60 11.99 11.20
CA ALA A 69 -2.71 11.44 9.85
C ALA A 69 -1.38 10.97 9.28
N LEU A 70 -0.30 11.72 9.52
CA LEU A 70 1.04 11.33 9.09
C LEU A 70 1.50 10.06 9.82
N ALA A 71 1.29 9.98 11.14
CA ALA A 71 1.60 8.79 11.92
C ALA A 71 0.81 7.56 11.45
N ILE A 72 -0.49 7.72 11.15
CA ILE A 72 -1.33 6.66 10.59
C ILE A 72 -0.82 6.22 9.22
N GLY A 73 -0.47 7.18 8.34
CA GLY A 73 0.07 6.87 7.02
C GLY A 73 1.38 6.08 7.09
N VAL A 74 2.28 6.47 8.00
CA VAL A 74 3.53 5.76 8.25
C VAL A 74 3.29 4.35 8.79
N LEU A 75 2.45 4.23 9.82
CA LEU A 75 2.10 2.94 10.40
C LEU A 75 1.48 2.02 9.35
N THR A 76 0.56 2.55 8.54
CA THR A 76 -0.12 1.79 7.48
C THR A 76 0.86 1.33 6.40
N ALA A 77 1.81 2.16 5.97
CA ALA A 77 2.78 1.75 4.96
C ALA A 77 3.69 0.62 5.46
N ILE A 78 4.14 0.69 6.72
CA ILE A 78 4.94 -0.37 7.36
C ILE A 78 4.10 -1.65 7.50
N PHE A 79 2.86 -1.51 7.98
CA PHE A 79 1.93 -2.62 8.14
C PHE A 79 1.65 -3.30 6.79
N SER A 80 1.40 -2.50 5.76
CA SER A 80 1.19 -2.97 4.39
C SER A 80 2.39 -3.77 3.91
N LYS A 81 3.62 -3.26 4.02
CA LYS A 81 4.81 -4.03 3.62
C LYS A 81 4.97 -5.32 4.42
N PHE A 82 5.01 -5.24 5.74
CA PHE A 82 5.45 -6.36 6.57
C PHE A 82 4.40 -7.46 6.70
N ILE A 83 3.13 -7.09 6.88
CA ILE A 83 2.06 -8.08 7.05
C ILE A 83 1.66 -8.64 5.71
N LEU A 84 1.60 -7.83 4.65
CA LEU A 84 1.20 -8.39 3.36
C LEU A 84 2.30 -9.29 2.79
N GLU A 85 3.57 -8.93 2.90
CA GLU A 85 4.66 -9.81 2.45
C GLU A 85 4.66 -11.17 3.16
N ARG A 86 4.09 -11.25 4.38
CA ARG A 86 4.05 -12.46 5.20
C ARG A 86 2.74 -13.25 5.06
N ILE A 87 1.61 -12.58 4.88
CA ILE A 87 0.28 -13.21 4.83
C ILE A 87 -0.08 -13.64 3.40
N LEU A 88 0.38 -12.91 2.39
CA LEU A 88 0.04 -13.19 1.01
C LEU A 88 1.06 -14.17 0.41
N PRO A 89 0.60 -15.27 -0.20
CA PRO A 89 1.49 -16.12 -0.96
C PRO A 89 2.12 -15.28 -2.07
N ARG A 90 3.46 -15.19 -2.07
CA ARG A 90 4.17 -14.57 -3.20
C ARG A 90 3.77 -15.34 -4.45
N PRO A 91 3.38 -14.66 -5.54
CA PRO A 91 3.20 -15.37 -6.80
C PRO A 91 4.51 -16.09 -7.10
N LEU A 92 4.45 -17.41 -7.29
CA LEU A 92 5.53 -18.16 -7.91
C LEU A 92 5.91 -17.35 -9.15
N GLN A 93 7.16 -16.90 -9.20
CA GLN A 93 7.76 -16.55 -10.47
C GLN A 93 7.67 -17.84 -11.28
N GLU A 94 6.65 -17.96 -12.13
CA GLU A 94 6.80 -18.77 -13.33
C GLU A 94 8.05 -18.18 -13.98
N GLU A 95 9.13 -18.96 -13.93
CA GLU A 95 10.18 -18.90 -14.92
C GLU A 95 9.51 -18.51 -16.24
N SER A 96 9.87 -17.35 -16.75
CA SER A 96 9.80 -17.13 -18.19
C SER A 96 10.31 -18.42 -18.83
N PRO A 97 9.50 -19.14 -19.61
CA PRO A 97 9.96 -20.39 -20.20
C PRO A 97 11.23 -20.07 -20.96
N ASP A 98 12.26 -20.77 -20.53
CA ASP A 98 13.60 -20.86 -21.07
C ASP A 98 13.57 -20.64 -22.60
N GLU A 99 13.93 -19.43 -23.05
CA GLU A 99 14.23 -19.18 -24.46
C GLU A 99 15.69 -19.60 -24.70
N SER A 100 15.95 -20.87 -24.43
CA SER A 100 17.14 -21.58 -24.87
C SER A 100 16.68 -22.58 -25.92
N GLN A 101 17.32 -22.53 -27.10
CA GLN A 101 17.34 -23.56 -28.15
C GLN A 101 16.36 -23.40 -29.33
N GLU A 102 16.70 -22.52 -30.27
CA GLU A 102 16.81 -22.96 -31.66
C GLU A 102 18.24 -22.69 -32.15
N VAL A 103 19.07 -23.73 -32.02
CA VAL A 103 20.42 -23.81 -32.58
C VAL A 103 20.26 -24.04 -34.09
N SER A 104 20.82 -23.14 -34.91
CA SER A 104 21.07 -23.41 -36.34
C SER A 104 21.85 -24.71 -36.52
N PRO A 105 21.46 -25.49 -37.52
CA PRO A 105 22.37 -25.76 -38.63
C PRO A 105 21.82 -25.30 -39.98
#